data_AF-A0A661BI18-F1
#
_entry.id   AF-A0A661BI18-F1
#
_cell.length_a   1.000
_cell.length_b   1.000
_cell.length_c   1.000
_cell.angle_alpha   90.00
_cell.angle_beta   90.00
_cell.angle_gamma   90.00
#
_symmetry.space_group_name_H-M   'P 1'
#
loop_
_entity.id
_entity.type
_entity.pdbx_description
1 polymer ?
#
loop_
_entity_poly.entity_id
_entity_poly.type
_entity_poly.pdbx_seq_one_letter_code
_entity_poly.pdbx_strand_id
1 'polypeptide(L)'
;MQNLPGMAYRCRNDRQWTMEFVNDGCLELTGYRPEQLTNNADVAFAELIHPEDQEALWQAVQTALSAREPFQFHYRLLAAGGDTKQVWAQGRGVSDENGELLALEGFIIDVSARAAAESELQRRQHKLQTLSEASRRINAVLEIPVVLRTLVEVARELVDAESGAAAVVEDGELVFSEYNKTGEVFPIDYRFPRSYGVPGHVMEIQAPYRSQDAVNDPHVIPEIQQALGFKVLVDVPILGRDLELLGCFEMHDKHGGVPFDEEDVRLLQCLAASAATAIENAQILKQHAHAETRLARHGELVQLLRDVAMASNEAGSVDEAMQSCLEQVCRSTGFCIGHAYLPAFGKVVDLEPTSLWYLADPERHEPFRINTMETHFARGIGLPGRVWESGQPAWIEDVRVDENFLRAPVAQAVGIAAGYAFPVLERDQVVA
;
A
#
# COMPACT_ATOMS: atom_id res chain seq x y z
N MET A 1 43.56 -24.77 39.89
CA MET A 1 42.19 -24.25 39.78
C MET A 1 42.08 -23.37 38.53
N GLN A 2 42.12 -23.98 37.35
CA GLN A 2 41.83 -23.30 36.08
C GLN A 2 40.40 -23.71 35.72
N ASN A 3 39.43 -22.78 35.82
CA ASN A 3 38.07 -22.87 35.22
C ASN A 3 37.14 -21.69 35.56
N LEU A 4 37.63 -20.60 36.18
CA LEU A 4 36.85 -19.37 36.31
C LEU A 4 37.15 -18.46 35.11
N PRO A 5 36.17 -18.19 34.22
CA PRO A 5 36.35 -17.20 33.16
C PRO A 5 36.46 -15.82 33.81
N GLY A 6 37.63 -15.18 33.67
CA GLY A 6 37.91 -13.86 34.22
C GLY A 6 39.06 -13.81 35.22
N MET A 7 39.35 -12.60 35.68
CA MET A 7 40.43 -12.25 36.58
C MET A 7 39.92 -12.16 38.02
N ALA A 8 40.28 -13.11 38.87
CA ALA A 8 40.10 -12.97 40.31
C ALA A 8 41.25 -12.14 40.89
N TYR A 9 40.95 -11.22 41.80
CA TYR A 9 41.94 -10.32 42.37
C TYR A 9 41.76 -10.12 43.87
N ARG A 10 42.86 -9.75 44.51
CA ARG A 10 42.92 -9.07 45.80
C ARG A 10 43.79 -7.83 45.64
N CYS A 11 43.30 -6.67 46.01
CA CYS A 11 44.07 -5.42 45.92
C CYS A 11 43.91 -4.54 47.15
N ARG A 12 44.83 -3.59 47.30
CA ARG A 12 44.73 -2.53 48.30
C ARG A 12 43.68 -1.52 47.86
N ASN A 13 42.97 -0.95 48.83
CA ASN A 13 42.10 0.20 48.58
C ASN A 13 42.93 1.49 48.48
N ASP A 14 43.71 1.62 47.40
CA ASP A 14 44.48 2.82 47.07
C ASP A 14 44.16 3.29 45.65
N ARG A 15 44.56 4.52 45.31
CA ARG A 15 44.27 5.12 43.99
C ARG A 15 44.93 4.38 42.82
N GLN A 16 45.93 3.53 43.08
CA GLN A 16 46.60 2.74 42.05
C GLN A 16 45.98 1.35 41.86
N TRP A 17 45.06 0.96 42.75
CA TRP A 17 44.51 -0.39 42.84
C TRP A 17 45.60 -1.45 42.95
N THR A 18 46.57 -1.23 43.85
CA THR A 18 47.75 -2.08 44.00
C THR A 18 47.36 -3.55 44.23
N MET A 19 47.64 -4.40 43.25
CA MET A 19 47.24 -5.81 43.28
C MET A 19 48.14 -6.63 44.22
N GLU A 20 47.58 -7.26 45.23
CA GLU A 20 48.29 -8.20 46.12
C GLU A 20 48.28 -9.63 45.56
N PHE A 21 47.22 -9.96 44.83
CA PHE A 21 47.06 -11.23 44.16
C PHE A 21 46.19 -11.05 42.92
N VAL A 22 46.56 -11.71 41.82
CA VAL A 22 45.73 -11.89 40.63
C VAL A 22 45.94 -13.31 40.10
N ASN A 23 44.91 -13.95 39.55
CA ASN A 23 45.06 -15.25 38.91
C ASN A 23 45.50 -15.12 37.44
N ASP A 24 45.83 -16.25 36.80
CA ASP A 24 46.25 -16.31 35.39
C ASP A 24 45.22 -15.73 34.40
N GLY A 25 43.96 -15.59 34.80
CA GLY A 25 42.90 -14.97 33.98
C GLY A 25 43.16 -13.49 33.66
N CYS A 26 44.09 -12.83 34.36
CA CYS A 26 44.50 -11.47 34.03
C CYS A 26 45.16 -11.35 32.64
N LEU A 27 45.81 -12.41 32.15
CA LEU A 27 46.52 -12.36 30.86
C LEU A 27 45.55 -12.18 29.69
N GLU A 28 44.46 -12.95 29.67
CA GLU A 28 43.43 -12.83 28.64
C GLU A 28 42.65 -11.51 28.76
N LEU A 29 42.40 -11.05 29.99
CA LEU A 29 41.64 -9.83 30.24
C LEU A 29 42.44 -8.55 29.92
N THR A 30 43.69 -8.48 30.37
CA THR A 30 44.49 -7.24 30.37
C THR A 30 45.66 -7.26 29.39
N GLY A 31 46.10 -8.44 28.94
CA GLY A 31 47.34 -8.63 28.19
C GLY A 31 48.61 -8.71 29.04
N TYR A 32 48.51 -8.55 30.37
CA TYR A 32 49.63 -8.62 31.31
C TYR A 32 49.60 -9.90 32.13
N ARG A 33 50.78 -10.45 32.44
CA ARG A 33 50.91 -11.62 33.32
C ARG A 33 50.75 -11.23 34.79
N PRO A 34 50.38 -12.16 35.69
CA PRO A 34 50.20 -11.87 37.11
C PRO A 34 51.38 -11.14 37.76
N GLU A 35 52.61 -11.52 37.41
CA GLU A 35 53.84 -10.95 37.99
C GLU A 35 54.05 -9.49 37.62
N GLN A 36 53.46 -9.04 36.51
CA GLN A 36 53.58 -7.66 35.99
C GLN A 36 52.58 -6.71 36.67
N LEU A 37 51.44 -7.23 37.11
CA LEU A 37 50.39 -6.47 37.80
C LEU A 37 50.56 -6.48 39.32
N THR A 38 51.08 -7.57 39.87
CA THR A 38 51.22 -7.75 41.33
C THR A 38 52.20 -6.73 41.90
N ASN A 39 51.77 -6.01 42.95
CA ASN A 39 52.46 -4.90 43.57
C ASN A 39 52.86 -3.77 42.59
N ASN A 40 52.11 -3.61 41.49
CA ASN A 40 52.39 -2.64 40.42
C ASN A 40 53.82 -2.78 39.87
N ALA A 41 54.28 -4.03 39.66
CA ALA A 41 55.65 -4.31 39.24
C ALA A 41 56.04 -3.63 37.91
N ASP A 42 55.18 -3.78 36.90
CA ASP A 42 55.37 -3.15 35.59
C ASP A 42 54.30 -2.07 35.33
N VAL A 43 53.05 -2.33 35.71
CA VAL A 43 51.91 -1.43 35.46
C VAL A 43 50.92 -1.46 36.61
N ALA A 44 50.42 -0.29 37.03
CA ALA A 44 49.37 -0.21 38.03
C ALA A 44 48.00 -0.51 37.39
N PHE A 45 47.12 -1.21 38.10
CA PHE A 45 45.81 -1.54 37.55
C PHE A 45 44.95 -0.30 37.26
N ALA A 46 45.15 0.80 37.99
CA ALA A 46 44.56 2.10 37.70
C ALA A 46 44.85 2.61 36.28
N GLU A 47 46.04 2.32 35.73
CA GLU A 47 46.44 2.75 34.38
C GLU A 47 45.69 1.98 33.29
N LEU A 48 45.16 0.80 33.61
CA LEU A 48 44.35 0.00 32.71
C LEU A 48 42.88 0.45 32.69
N ILE A 49 42.42 1.21 33.69
CA ILE A 49 41.04 1.71 33.69
C ILE A 49 40.95 2.94 32.78
N HIS A 50 39.96 2.95 31.89
CA HIS A 50 39.74 4.07 30.97
C HIS A 50 39.64 5.40 31.76
N PRO A 51 40.33 6.49 31.36
CA PRO A 51 40.44 7.71 32.15
C PRO A 51 39.11 8.32 32.61
N GLU A 52 38.08 8.23 31.76
CA GLU A 52 36.72 8.71 32.08
C GLU A 52 36.03 7.91 33.20
N ASP A 53 36.42 6.65 33.42
CA ASP A 53 35.77 5.75 34.37
C ASP A 53 36.48 5.76 35.74
N GLN A 54 37.72 6.27 35.84
CA GLN A 54 38.57 6.17 37.03
C GLN A 54 37.98 6.83 38.28
N GLU A 55 37.55 8.10 38.17
CA GLU A 55 37.04 8.83 39.34
C GLU A 55 35.67 8.30 39.77
N ALA A 56 34.78 8.00 38.81
CA ALA A 56 33.48 7.42 39.09
C ALA A 56 33.61 6.06 39.80
N LEU A 57 34.50 5.20 39.32
CA LEU A 57 34.77 3.90 39.92
C LEU A 57 35.33 4.02 41.34
N TRP A 58 36.29 4.93 41.57
CA TRP A 58 36.84 5.18 42.91
C TRP A 58 35.74 5.57 43.91
N GLN A 59 34.92 6.58 43.56
CA GLN A 59 33.86 7.07 44.45
C GLN A 59 32.81 5.99 44.75
N ALA A 60 32.44 5.22 43.74
CA ALA A 60 31.46 4.16 43.88
C ALA A 60 31.96 3.04 44.82
N VAL A 61 33.24 2.65 44.70
CA VAL A 61 33.87 1.71 45.63
C VAL A 61 33.92 2.29 47.05
N GLN A 62 34.35 3.55 47.24
CA GLN A 62 34.39 4.15 48.58
C GLN A 62 33.01 4.21 49.25
N THR A 63 31.97 4.49 48.46
CA THR A 63 30.58 4.52 48.96
C THR A 63 30.15 3.13 49.42
N ALA A 64 30.37 2.10 48.60
CA ALA A 64 30.04 0.72 48.96
C ALA A 64 30.81 0.22 50.20
N LEU A 65 32.09 0.58 50.31
CA LEU A 65 32.91 0.25 51.49
C LEU A 65 32.40 0.92 52.76
N SER A 66 31.97 2.18 52.67
CA SER A 66 31.40 2.91 53.82
C SER A 66 30.09 2.26 54.30
N ALA A 67 29.31 1.70 53.38
CA ALA A 67 28.10 0.95 53.66
C ALA A 67 28.35 -0.51 54.07
N ARG A 68 29.60 -1.00 53.95
CA ARG A 68 29.99 -2.42 54.12
C ARG A 68 29.22 -3.37 53.20
N GLU A 69 28.93 -2.92 51.99
CA GLU A 69 28.21 -3.70 50.98
C GLU A 69 29.15 -4.21 49.88
N PRO A 70 28.85 -5.37 49.26
CA PRO A 70 29.46 -5.75 48.00
C PRO A 70 29.16 -4.73 46.92
N PHE A 71 30.07 -4.59 45.96
CA PHE A 71 29.93 -3.67 44.84
C PHE A 71 29.98 -4.39 43.50
N GLN A 72 29.26 -3.83 42.52
CA GLN A 72 29.21 -4.32 41.15
C GLN A 72 29.25 -3.15 40.17
N PHE A 73 30.14 -3.20 39.18
CA PHE A 73 30.32 -2.12 38.21
C PHE A 73 30.58 -2.64 36.81
N HIS A 74 30.22 -1.83 35.82
CA HIS A 74 30.66 -1.96 34.43
C HIS A 74 31.57 -0.78 34.11
N TYR A 75 32.72 -1.04 33.50
CA TYR A 75 33.65 -0.01 33.08
C TYR A 75 34.52 -0.49 31.93
N ARG A 76 35.29 0.43 31.34
CA ARG A 76 36.20 0.15 30.23
C ARG A 76 37.62 -0.11 30.75
N LEU A 77 38.23 -1.18 30.26
CA LEU A 77 39.62 -1.55 30.52
C LEU A 77 40.43 -1.45 29.22
N LEU A 78 41.57 -0.78 29.27
CA LEU A 78 42.55 -0.63 28.21
C LEU A 78 43.55 -1.78 28.30
N ALA A 79 43.44 -2.76 27.39
CA ALA A 79 44.35 -3.89 27.36
C ALA A 79 45.71 -3.51 26.75
N ALA A 80 46.77 -4.26 27.06
CA ALA A 80 48.14 -4.03 26.56
C ALA A 80 48.24 -3.98 25.01
N GLY A 81 47.31 -4.66 24.31
CA GLY A 81 47.23 -4.65 22.85
C GLY A 81 46.62 -3.38 22.24
N GLY A 82 46.14 -2.44 23.05
CA GLY A 82 45.46 -1.22 22.61
C GLY A 82 43.94 -1.34 22.50
N ASP A 83 43.39 -2.55 22.67
CA ASP A 83 41.95 -2.78 22.64
C ASP A 83 41.28 -2.26 23.92
N THR A 84 40.10 -1.66 23.76
CA THR A 84 39.22 -1.33 24.89
C THR A 84 38.22 -2.45 25.11
N LYS A 85 38.23 -3.03 26.31
CA LYS A 85 37.31 -4.08 26.75
C LYS A 85 36.25 -3.52 27.69
N GLN A 86 35.01 -3.92 27.48
CA GLN A 86 33.93 -3.71 28.44
C GLN A 86 34.04 -4.80 29.51
N VAL A 87 34.24 -4.41 30.76
CA VAL A 87 34.39 -5.37 31.86
C VAL A 87 33.28 -5.19 32.89
N TRP A 88 32.84 -6.31 33.44
CA TRP A 88 32.00 -6.35 34.62
C TRP A 88 32.83 -6.83 35.81
N ALA A 89 32.83 -6.06 36.89
CA ALA A 89 33.53 -6.42 38.12
C ALA A 89 32.56 -6.54 39.27
N GLN A 90 32.78 -7.56 40.11
CA GLN A 90 32.11 -7.71 41.39
C GLN A 90 33.16 -7.89 42.48
N GLY A 91 33.05 -7.12 43.56
CA GLY A 91 33.98 -7.20 44.67
C GLY A 91 33.37 -6.79 46.00
N ARG A 92 34.16 -6.89 47.05
CA ARG A 92 33.82 -6.46 48.41
C ARG A 92 35.06 -6.04 49.18
N GLY A 93 34.87 -5.23 50.22
CA GLY A 93 35.89 -5.02 51.24
C GLY A 93 36.04 -6.23 52.16
N VAL A 94 37.28 -6.56 52.50
CA VAL A 94 37.63 -7.54 53.54
C VAL A 94 38.24 -6.78 54.71
N SER A 95 37.63 -6.90 55.88
CA SER A 95 38.07 -6.24 57.10
C SER A 95 38.63 -7.23 58.12
N ASP A 96 39.46 -6.73 59.04
CA ASP A 96 39.95 -7.50 60.19
C ASP A 96 38.89 -7.63 61.30
N GLU A 97 39.26 -8.29 62.41
CA GLU A 97 38.37 -8.47 63.58
C GLU A 97 37.99 -7.14 64.26
N ASN A 98 38.77 -6.07 64.05
CA ASN A 98 38.52 -4.73 64.59
C ASN A 98 37.67 -3.86 63.63
N GLY A 99 37.37 -4.36 62.43
CA GLY A 99 36.59 -3.66 61.41
C GLY A 99 37.42 -2.71 60.54
N GLU A 100 38.75 -2.75 60.60
CA GLU A 100 39.64 -2.02 59.70
C GLU A 100 39.73 -2.73 58.34
N LEU A 101 39.69 -1.97 57.24
CA LEU A 101 39.74 -2.52 55.87
C LEU A 101 41.15 -3.06 55.57
N LEU A 102 41.27 -4.36 55.31
CA LEU A 102 42.52 -5.03 54.96
C LEU A 102 42.78 -5.03 53.45
N ALA A 103 41.77 -5.34 52.65
CA ALA A 103 41.90 -5.40 51.19
C ALA A 103 40.53 -5.38 50.51
N LEU A 104 40.55 -5.29 49.19
CA LEU A 104 39.42 -5.54 48.32
C LEU A 104 39.62 -6.87 47.62
N GLU A 105 38.58 -7.70 47.59
CA GLU A 105 38.59 -8.96 46.87
C GLU A 105 37.43 -9.00 45.89
N GLY A 106 37.68 -9.55 44.70
CA GLY A 106 36.66 -9.63 43.67
C GLY A 106 37.09 -10.40 42.45
N PHE A 107 36.26 -10.32 41.43
CA PHE A 107 36.55 -10.87 40.12
C PHE A 107 36.08 -9.92 39.02
N ILE A 108 36.73 -9.99 37.86
CA ILE A 108 36.51 -9.14 36.71
C ILE A 108 36.35 -10.02 35.48
N ILE A 109 35.29 -9.82 34.70
CA ILE A 109 34.98 -10.61 33.50
C ILE A 109 34.89 -9.67 32.30
N ASP A 110 35.49 -10.09 31.19
CA ASP A 110 35.30 -9.46 29.89
C ASP A 110 33.88 -9.73 29.38
N VAL A 111 33.09 -8.67 29.24
CA VAL A 111 31.72 -8.73 28.71
C VAL A 111 31.62 -8.10 27.32
N SER A 112 32.74 -7.80 26.66
CA SER A 112 32.78 -7.13 25.35
C SER A 112 32.00 -7.90 24.28
N ALA A 113 32.22 -9.22 24.18
CA ALA A 113 31.53 -10.05 23.20
C ALA A 113 30.01 -10.11 23.45
N ARG A 114 29.60 -10.16 24.72
CA ARG A 114 28.18 -10.15 25.10
C ARG A 114 27.53 -8.80 24.79
N ALA A 115 28.17 -7.69 25.18
CA ALA A 115 27.67 -6.35 24.94
C ALA A 115 27.54 -6.06 23.43
N ALA A 116 28.52 -6.49 22.63
CA ALA A 116 28.45 -6.38 21.17
C ALA A 116 27.31 -7.23 20.58
N ALA A 117 27.15 -8.47 21.01
CA ALA A 117 26.07 -9.36 20.55
C ALA A 117 24.68 -8.83 20.93
N GLU A 118 24.52 -8.30 22.15
CA GLU A 118 23.27 -7.72 22.63
C GLU A 118 22.93 -6.43 21.87
N SER A 119 23.91 -5.56 21.63
CA SER A 119 23.73 -4.35 20.82
C SER A 119 23.34 -4.69 19.39
N GLU A 120 23.99 -5.67 18.76
CA GLU A 120 23.64 -6.12 17.41
C GLU A 120 22.23 -6.73 17.36
N LEU A 121 21.86 -7.52 18.36
CA LEU A 121 20.52 -8.11 18.46
C LEU A 121 19.45 -7.02 18.63
N GLN A 122 19.66 -6.05 19.50
CA GLN A 122 18.76 -4.90 19.68
C GLN A 122 18.62 -4.11 18.38
N ARG A 123 19.74 -3.86 17.67
CA ARG A 123 19.74 -3.18 16.37
C ARG A 123 18.91 -3.93 15.33
N ARG A 124 19.07 -5.26 15.23
CA ARG A 124 18.28 -6.10 14.32
C ARG A 124 16.80 -6.13 14.72
N GLN A 125 16.50 -6.24 16.01
CA GLN A 125 15.12 -6.26 16.51
C GLN A 125 14.40 -4.94 16.21
N HIS A 126 15.07 -3.80 16.44
CA HIS A 126 14.51 -2.49 16.10
C HIS A 126 14.22 -2.38 14.61
N LYS A 127 15.16 -2.78 13.74
CA LYS A 127 14.96 -2.79 12.28
C LYS A 127 13.77 -3.65 11.84
N LEU A 128 13.64 -4.87 12.40
CA LEU A 128 12.51 -5.75 12.11
C LEU A 128 11.17 -5.16 12.57
N GLN A 129 11.16 -4.47 13.71
CA GLN A 129 9.95 -3.79 14.20
C GLN A 129 9.54 -2.66 13.26
N THR A 130 10.47 -1.80 12.86
CA THR A 130 10.21 -0.70 11.90
C THR A 130 9.67 -1.24 10.58
N LEU A 131 10.30 -2.28 10.02
CA LEU A 131 9.81 -2.93 8.79
C LEU A 131 8.41 -3.53 8.97
N SER A 132 8.14 -4.20 10.10
CA SER A 132 6.83 -4.81 10.34
C SER A 132 5.72 -3.75 10.47
N GLU A 133 6.00 -2.62 11.11
CA GLU A 133 5.07 -1.51 11.25
C GLU A 133 4.82 -0.83 9.89
N ALA A 134 5.89 -0.59 9.14
CA ALA A 134 5.86 -0.10 7.76
C ALA A 134 4.96 -0.98 6.85
N SER A 135 5.23 -2.30 6.82
CA SER A 135 4.43 -3.25 6.05
C SER A 135 2.96 -3.23 6.47
N ARG A 136 2.67 -3.09 7.76
CA ARG A 136 1.29 -3.05 8.27
C ARG A 136 0.56 -1.78 7.83
N ARG A 137 1.21 -0.62 7.86
CA ARG A 137 0.65 0.66 7.36
C ARG A 137 0.26 0.52 5.89
N ILE A 138 1.15 -0.02 5.06
CA ILE A 138 0.91 -0.23 3.62
C ILE A 138 -0.25 -1.20 3.38
N ASN A 139 -0.28 -2.34 4.08
CA ASN A 139 -1.31 -3.37 3.89
C ASN A 139 -2.69 -3.02 4.49
N ALA A 140 -2.80 -1.97 5.31
CA ALA A 140 -4.07 -1.51 5.85
C ALA A 140 -4.91 -0.70 4.83
N VAL A 141 -4.30 -0.32 3.71
CA VAL A 141 -4.89 0.55 2.69
C VAL A 141 -5.46 -0.28 1.54
N LEU A 142 -6.66 0.07 1.09
CA LEU A 142 -7.41 -0.68 0.06
C LEU A 142 -7.54 0.07 -1.28
N GLU A 143 -6.99 1.27 -1.37
CA GLU A 143 -7.01 2.10 -2.58
C GLU A 143 -5.59 2.29 -3.12
N ILE A 144 -5.35 1.92 -4.37
CA ILE A 144 -4.01 1.95 -4.99
C ILE A 144 -3.31 3.31 -4.83
N PRO A 145 -3.94 4.47 -5.11
CA PRO A 145 -3.26 5.76 -4.94
C PRO A 145 -2.78 6.01 -3.52
N VAL A 146 -3.56 5.56 -2.52
CA VAL A 146 -3.21 5.70 -1.11
C VAL A 146 -2.11 4.70 -0.73
N VAL A 147 -2.13 3.46 -1.27
CA VAL A 147 -1.06 2.47 -1.07
C VAL A 147 0.27 3.03 -1.57
N LEU A 148 0.30 3.60 -2.78
CA LEU A 148 1.50 4.20 -3.37
C LEU A 148 2.01 5.39 -2.54
N ARG A 149 1.12 6.28 -2.10
CA ARG A 149 1.50 7.41 -1.24
C ARG A 149 2.09 6.95 0.09
N THR A 150 1.45 6.00 0.76
CA THR A 150 1.95 5.44 2.03
C THR A 150 3.27 4.69 1.83
N LEU A 151 3.45 3.97 0.73
CA LEU A 151 4.72 3.32 0.38
C LEU A 151 5.84 4.35 0.30
N VAL A 152 5.66 5.45 -0.45
CA VAL A 152 6.67 6.49 -0.62
C VAL A 152 7.01 7.16 0.71
N GLU A 153 6.00 7.50 1.51
CA GLU A 153 6.19 8.12 2.83
C GLU A 153 7.02 7.23 3.76
N VAL A 154 6.62 5.96 3.88
CA VAL A 154 7.29 4.97 4.74
C VAL A 154 8.71 4.67 4.24
N ALA A 155 8.89 4.51 2.92
CA ALA A 155 10.19 4.27 2.32
C ALA A 155 11.15 5.43 2.61
N ARG A 156 10.69 6.67 2.46
CA ARG A 156 11.48 7.86 2.77
C ARG A 156 11.97 7.88 4.20
N GLU A 157 11.10 7.63 5.17
CA GLU A 157 11.46 7.58 6.59
C GLU A 157 12.49 6.48 6.86
N LEU A 158 12.34 5.32 6.19
CA LEU A 158 13.17 4.15 6.42
C LEU A 158 14.59 4.30 5.87
N VAL A 159 14.76 4.91 4.70
CA VAL A 159 16.07 5.10 4.06
C VAL A 159 16.58 6.54 4.14
N ASP A 160 15.93 7.39 4.94
CA ASP A 160 16.26 8.80 5.16
C ASP A 160 16.36 9.62 3.86
N ALA A 161 15.42 9.38 2.93
CA ALA A 161 15.35 10.10 1.65
C ALA A 161 14.58 11.44 1.76
N GLU A 162 15.00 12.42 0.97
CA GLU A 162 14.39 13.74 0.89
C GLU A 162 13.11 13.72 0.05
N SER A 163 13.06 12.89 -0.99
CA SER A 163 11.92 12.82 -1.90
C SER A 163 11.74 11.46 -2.55
N GLY A 164 10.60 11.25 -3.20
CA GLY A 164 10.31 10.03 -3.93
C GLY A 164 8.93 10.02 -4.56
N ALA A 165 8.68 8.99 -5.38
CA ALA A 165 7.44 8.80 -6.10
C ALA A 165 7.17 7.33 -6.33
N ALA A 166 5.93 6.95 -6.61
CA ALA A 166 5.57 5.58 -6.95
C ALA A 166 4.57 5.55 -8.09
N ALA A 167 4.63 4.46 -8.85
CA ALA A 167 3.81 4.23 -10.02
C ALA A 167 3.15 2.86 -9.98
N VAL A 168 2.03 2.77 -10.69
CA VAL A 168 1.36 1.52 -11.05
C VAL A 168 1.43 1.35 -12.57
N VAL A 169 1.40 0.10 -13.03
CA VAL A 169 1.30 -0.20 -14.46
C VAL A 169 -0.15 0.03 -14.94
N GLU A 170 -0.32 0.93 -15.90
CA GLU A 170 -1.60 1.18 -16.61
C GLU A 170 -1.35 1.14 -18.12
N ASP A 171 -2.16 0.37 -18.86
CA ASP A 171 -2.06 0.24 -20.33
C ASP A 171 -0.64 -0.08 -20.87
N GLY A 172 0.19 -0.75 -20.05
CA GLY A 172 1.56 -1.14 -20.39
C GLY A 172 2.63 -0.07 -20.10
N GLU A 173 2.25 1.04 -19.46
CA GLU A 173 3.15 2.12 -19.04
C GLU A 173 3.17 2.23 -17.51
N LEU A 174 4.28 2.72 -16.93
CA LEU A 174 4.32 3.13 -15.53
C LEU A 174 3.78 4.55 -15.40
N VAL A 175 2.75 4.72 -14.57
CA VAL A 175 2.07 6.00 -14.37
C VAL A 175 2.34 6.52 -12.97
N PHE A 176 3.04 7.65 -12.88
CA PHE A 176 3.27 8.39 -11.65
C PHE A 176 2.30 9.57 -11.57
N SER A 177 1.51 9.60 -10.51
CA SER A 177 0.50 10.65 -10.26
C SER A 177 0.90 11.64 -9.15
N GLU A 178 1.83 11.25 -8.29
CA GLU A 178 2.21 12.02 -7.10
C GLU A 178 3.73 11.98 -6.87
N TYR A 179 4.28 13.13 -6.49
CA TYR A 179 5.67 13.28 -6.07
C TYR A 179 5.72 13.81 -4.64
N ASN A 180 6.42 13.12 -3.74
CA ASN A 180 6.60 13.56 -2.37
C ASN A 180 7.97 14.23 -2.22
N LYS A 181 8.01 15.54 -1.93
CA LYS A 181 9.23 16.29 -1.65
C LYS A 181 9.19 16.89 -0.25
N THR A 182 10.16 16.54 0.58
CA THR A 182 10.28 16.99 1.97
C THR A 182 8.98 16.90 2.82
N GLY A 183 8.12 15.92 2.54
CA GLY A 183 6.85 15.64 3.24
C GLY A 183 5.64 16.25 2.55
N GLU A 184 5.84 17.11 1.56
CA GLU A 184 4.78 17.73 0.78
C GLU A 184 4.52 16.93 -0.51
N VAL A 185 3.25 16.67 -0.81
CA VAL A 185 2.83 15.88 -1.97
C VAL A 185 2.36 16.80 -3.09
N PHE A 186 2.95 16.66 -4.26
CA PHE A 186 2.66 17.43 -5.47
C PHE A 186 2.05 16.51 -6.54
N PRO A 187 0.99 16.94 -7.24
CA PRO A 187 0.46 16.19 -8.36
C PRO A 187 1.44 16.27 -9.54
N ILE A 188 1.63 15.13 -10.21
CA ILE A 188 2.40 14.98 -11.45
C ILE A 188 1.62 14.10 -12.42
N ASP A 189 2.00 14.10 -13.69
CA ASP A 189 1.46 13.19 -14.71
C ASP A 189 2.63 12.74 -15.60
N TYR A 190 3.39 11.77 -15.10
CA TYR A 190 4.51 11.18 -15.83
C TYR A 190 4.19 9.74 -16.20
N ARG A 191 4.37 9.44 -17.48
CA ARG A 191 4.12 8.13 -18.08
C ARG A 191 5.39 7.62 -18.72
N PHE A 192 5.78 6.41 -18.35
CA PHE A 192 7.02 5.80 -18.82
C PHE A 192 6.71 4.48 -19.51
N PRO A 193 6.77 4.44 -20.86
CA PRO A 193 6.76 3.17 -21.57
C PRO A 193 8.06 2.40 -21.32
N ARG A 194 8.06 1.12 -21.71
CA ARG A 194 9.23 0.25 -21.60
C ARG A 194 10.48 0.87 -22.24
N SER A 195 11.62 0.72 -21.56
CA SER A 195 12.94 1.21 -21.97
C SER A 195 13.06 2.74 -22.08
N TYR A 196 12.10 3.51 -21.56
CA TYR A 196 12.15 4.98 -21.51
C TYR A 196 12.24 5.50 -20.07
N GLY A 197 13.31 6.26 -19.79
CA GLY A 197 13.61 6.70 -18.43
C GLY A 197 14.08 5.55 -17.52
N VAL A 198 14.42 5.89 -16.27
CA VAL A 198 14.73 4.89 -15.25
C VAL A 198 13.55 3.95 -15.00
N PRO A 199 12.29 4.42 -14.84
CA PRO A 199 11.15 3.53 -14.65
C PRO A 199 10.95 2.54 -15.81
N GLY A 200 11.09 3.00 -17.05
CA GLY A 200 11.00 2.14 -18.22
C GLY A 200 12.15 1.12 -18.31
N HIS A 201 13.35 1.49 -17.84
CA HIS A 201 14.46 0.56 -17.72
C HIS A 201 14.23 -0.50 -16.64
N VAL A 202 13.74 -0.10 -15.45
CA VAL A 202 13.35 -1.02 -14.37
C VAL A 202 12.24 -1.97 -14.81
N MET A 203 11.28 -1.49 -15.61
CA MET A 203 10.27 -2.34 -16.23
C MET A 203 10.88 -3.45 -17.11
N GLU A 204 12.02 -3.17 -17.76
CA GLU A 204 12.70 -4.14 -18.63
C GLU A 204 13.54 -5.14 -17.84
N ILE A 205 14.31 -4.69 -16.85
CA ILE A 205 15.24 -5.54 -16.08
C ILE A 205 14.56 -6.24 -14.89
N GLN A 206 13.41 -5.75 -14.43
CA GLN A 206 12.69 -6.21 -13.24
C GLN A 206 13.58 -6.36 -12.00
N ALA A 207 14.54 -5.45 -11.85
CA ALA A 207 15.48 -5.39 -10.75
C ALA A 207 15.70 -3.93 -10.32
N PRO A 208 16.13 -3.67 -9.08
CA PRO A 208 16.44 -2.32 -8.64
C PRO A 208 17.50 -1.67 -9.53
N TYR A 209 17.30 -0.40 -9.85
CA TYR A 209 18.27 0.44 -10.53
C TYR A 209 18.71 1.57 -9.62
N ARG A 210 20.02 1.79 -9.50
CA ARG A 210 20.59 2.85 -8.64
C ARG A 210 21.50 3.74 -9.44
N SER A 211 21.27 5.04 -9.37
CA SER A 211 22.15 6.07 -9.91
C SER A 211 22.75 6.91 -8.78
N GLN A 212 24.09 7.04 -8.77
CA GLN A 212 24.83 7.94 -7.87
C GLN A 212 25.15 9.29 -8.52
N ASP A 213 24.80 9.46 -9.80
CA ASP A 213 25.00 10.70 -10.55
C ASP A 213 23.91 10.82 -11.62
N ALA A 214 22.71 11.19 -11.17
CA ALA A 214 21.53 11.30 -12.01
C ALA A 214 21.70 12.31 -13.15
N VAL A 215 22.62 13.27 -13.03
CA VAL A 215 22.87 14.29 -14.07
C VAL A 215 23.55 13.68 -15.28
N ASN A 216 24.41 12.68 -15.08
CA ASN A 216 25.19 12.04 -16.14
C ASN A 216 24.71 10.60 -16.45
N ASP A 217 23.62 10.15 -15.82
CA ASP A 217 23.09 8.81 -15.99
C ASP A 217 22.35 8.67 -17.34
N PRO A 218 22.67 7.64 -18.16
CA PRO A 218 22.09 7.48 -19.50
C PRO A 218 20.60 7.13 -19.50
N HIS A 219 20.06 6.64 -18.39
CA HIS A 219 18.64 6.29 -18.26
C HIS A 219 17.82 7.42 -17.63
N VAL A 220 18.45 8.44 -17.04
CA VAL A 220 17.74 9.58 -16.45
C VAL A 220 17.36 10.58 -17.54
N ILE A 221 16.10 10.99 -17.55
CA ILE A 221 15.58 12.01 -18.48
C ILE A 221 15.99 13.40 -17.96
N PRO A 222 16.82 14.17 -18.69
CA PRO A 222 17.38 15.42 -18.21
C PRO A 222 16.31 16.46 -17.83
N GLU A 223 15.22 16.55 -18.58
CA GLU A 223 14.14 17.51 -18.34
C GLU A 223 13.43 17.25 -17.01
N ILE A 224 13.20 15.97 -16.67
CA ILE A 224 12.58 15.56 -15.41
C ILE A 224 13.55 15.77 -14.24
N GLN A 225 14.81 15.38 -14.43
CA GLN A 225 15.87 15.59 -13.44
C GLN A 225 16.02 17.08 -13.09
N GLN A 226 16.01 17.98 -14.09
CA GLN A 226 16.11 19.42 -13.88
C GLN A 226 14.87 19.99 -13.19
N ALA A 227 13.67 19.50 -13.53
CA ALA A 227 12.42 19.96 -12.93
C ALA A 227 12.30 19.56 -11.45
N LEU A 228 12.68 18.32 -11.11
CA LEU A 228 12.55 17.79 -9.75
C LEU A 228 13.79 18.09 -8.88
N GLY A 229 14.96 18.20 -9.50
CA GLY A 229 16.22 18.65 -8.93
C GLY A 229 17.02 17.57 -8.18
N PHE A 230 16.76 16.28 -8.43
CA PHE A 230 17.41 15.19 -7.70
C PHE A 230 18.80 14.87 -8.25
N LYS A 231 19.74 14.41 -7.40
CA LYS A 231 21.12 14.11 -7.79
C LYS A 231 21.46 12.63 -7.75
N VAL A 232 20.84 11.90 -6.84
CA VAL A 232 20.95 10.44 -6.73
C VAL A 232 19.56 9.83 -6.66
N LEU A 233 19.40 8.63 -7.20
CA LEU A 233 18.14 7.92 -7.17
C LEU A 233 18.33 6.42 -6.99
N VAL A 234 17.30 5.79 -6.45
CA VAL A 234 17.08 4.35 -6.52
C VAL A 234 15.65 4.09 -6.92
N ASP A 235 15.44 3.31 -7.97
CA ASP A 235 14.13 2.83 -8.42
C ASP A 235 14.02 1.33 -8.15
N VAL A 236 12.91 0.90 -7.57
CA VAL A 236 12.65 -0.47 -7.14
C VAL A 236 11.35 -0.98 -7.75
N PRO A 237 11.38 -2.13 -8.46
CA PRO A 237 10.17 -2.71 -9.03
C PRO A 237 9.27 -3.28 -7.93
N ILE A 238 7.96 -3.10 -8.11
CA ILE A 238 6.92 -3.75 -7.31
C ILE A 238 6.44 -4.96 -8.12
N LEU A 239 6.91 -6.13 -7.71
CA LEU A 239 6.60 -7.40 -8.38
C LEU A 239 5.52 -8.15 -7.59
N GLY A 240 4.48 -8.58 -8.29
CA GLY A 240 3.43 -9.44 -7.76
C GLY A 240 3.91 -10.87 -7.50
N ARG A 241 3.01 -11.72 -7.02
CA ARG A 241 3.32 -13.10 -6.65
C ARG A 241 3.86 -13.95 -7.81
N ASP A 242 3.41 -13.69 -9.03
CA ASP A 242 3.80 -14.41 -10.25
C ASP A 242 4.95 -13.71 -11.01
N LEU A 243 5.66 -12.78 -10.34
CA LEU A 243 6.72 -11.94 -10.90
C LEU A 243 6.25 -10.99 -12.01
N GLU A 244 4.95 -10.75 -12.10
CA GLU A 244 4.37 -9.69 -12.90
C GLU A 244 4.72 -8.32 -12.31
N LEU A 245 5.03 -7.35 -13.18
CA LEU A 245 5.28 -5.99 -12.74
C LEU A 245 3.95 -5.29 -12.45
N LEU A 246 3.73 -4.94 -11.18
CA LEU A 246 2.57 -4.17 -10.75
C LEU A 246 2.85 -2.67 -10.76
N GLY A 247 4.10 -2.28 -10.60
CA GLY A 247 4.52 -0.88 -10.49
C GLY A 247 6.02 -0.75 -10.21
N CYS A 248 6.46 0.46 -9.89
CA CYS A 248 7.78 0.72 -9.31
C CYS A 248 7.70 1.92 -8.36
N PHE A 249 8.77 2.16 -7.60
CA PHE A 249 8.87 3.35 -6.77
C PHE A 249 10.31 3.80 -6.60
N GLU A 250 10.48 5.12 -6.57
CA GLU A 250 11.75 5.80 -6.62
C GLU A 250 11.98 6.62 -5.36
N MET A 251 13.18 6.52 -4.80
CA MET A 251 13.68 7.42 -3.75
C MET A 251 14.78 8.30 -4.32
N HIS A 252 14.73 9.58 -3.97
CA HIS A 252 15.60 10.64 -4.47
C HIS A 252 16.27 11.37 -3.31
N ASP A 253 17.59 11.46 -3.40
CA ASP A 253 18.51 12.12 -2.47
C ASP A 253 18.37 11.70 -1.00
N LYS A 254 19.46 11.27 -0.38
CA LYS A 254 19.49 10.99 1.07
C LYS A 254 19.87 12.26 1.82
N HIS A 255 19.29 12.49 3.00
CA HIS A 255 19.71 13.61 3.84
C HIS A 255 21.22 13.55 4.11
N GLY A 256 21.86 14.72 4.09
CA GLY A 256 23.31 14.84 4.23
C GLY A 256 24.10 14.50 2.96
N GLY A 257 23.45 14.18 1.84
CA GLY A 257 24.09 13.98 0.54
C GLY A 257 24.86 12.66 0.40
N VAL A 258 24.51 11.66 1.20
CA VAL A 258 25.11 10.31 1.14
C VAL A 258 24.40 9.49 0.05
N PRO A 259 25.11 8.68 -0.76
CA PRO A 259 24.46 7.82 -1.75
C PRO A 259 23.69 6.66 -1.08
N PHE A 260 22.66 6.14 -1.76
CA PHE A 260 21.95 4.94 -1.34
C PHE A 260 22.85 3.70 -1.38
N ASP A 261 22.90 2.92 -0.30
CA ASP A 261 23.75 1.73 -0.21
C ASP A 261 22.97 0.41 -0.46
N GLU A 262 23.65 -0.73 -0.33
CA GLU A 262 23.03 -2.05 -0.50
C GLU A 262 22.04 -2.41 0.64
N GLU A 263 22.15 -1.78 1.80
CA GLU A 263 21.18 -1.94 2.86
C GLU A 263 19.89 -1.18 2.55
N ASP A 264 19.99 0.05 2.04
CA ASP A 264 18.84 0.84 1.58
C ASP A 264 18.04 0.08 0.51
N VAL A 265 18.72 -0.44 -0.52
CA VAL A 265 18.05 -1.23 -1.59
C VAL A 265 17.31 -2.44 -1.02
N ARG A 266 17.91 -3.18 -0.08
CA ARG A 266 17.26 -4.33 0.56
C ARG A 266 16.03 -3.94 1.37
N LEU A 267 16.08 -2.82 2.08
CA LEU A 267 14.94 -2.30 2.84
C LEU A 267 13.79 -1.91 1.90
N LEU A 268 14.10 -1.23 0.79
CA LEU A 268 13.13 -0.83 -0.22
C LEU A 268 12.49 -2.05 -0.90
N GLN A 269 13.26 -3.09 -1.23
CA GLN A 269 12.72 -4.34 -1.77
C GLN A 269 11.72 -5.03 -0.83
N CYS A 270 11.96 -5.00 0.49
CA CYS A 270 11.00 -5.51 1.48
C CYS A 270 9.68 -4.72 1.47
N LEU A 271 9.76 -3.40 1.31
CA LEU A 271 8.58 -2.56 1.17
C LEU A 271 7.87 -2.80 -0.17
N ALA A 272 8.61 -3.02 -1.26
CA ALA A 272 8.07 -3.36 -2.56
C ALA A 272 7.20 -4.63 -2.49
N ALA A 273 7.69 -5.69 -1.84
CA ALA A 273 6.92 -6.93 -1.64
C ALA A 273 5.64 -6.70 -0.80
N SER A 274 5.72 -5.81 0.19
CA SER A 274 4.55 -5.43 1.00
C SER A 274 3.52 -4.63 0.19
N ALA A 275 3.99 -3.71 -0.66
CA ALA A 275 3.15 -2.92 -1.55
C ALA A 275 2.51 -3.78 -2.64
N ALA A 276 3.24 -4.75 -3.20
CA ALA A 276 2.69 -5.71 -4.16
C ALA A 276 1.45 -6.41 -3.60
N THR A 277 1.56 -6.94 -2.37
CA THR A 277 0.44 -7.57 -1.66
C THR A 277 -0.74 -6.62 -1.49
N ALA A 278 -0.49 -5.36 -1.10
CA ALA A 278 -1.54 -4.36 -0.92
C ALA A 278 -2.21 -3.96 -2.26
N ILE A 279 -1.44 -3.81 -3.33
CA ILE A 279 -1.95 -3.51 -4.69
C ILE A 279 -2.81 -4.66 -5.21
N GLU A 280 -2.35 -5.91 -5.09
CA GLU A 280 -3.12 -7.09 -5.48
C GLU A 280 -4.46 -7.15 -4.71
N ASN A 281 -4.42 -6.93 -3.39
CA ASN A 281 -5.63 -6.89 -2.57
C ASN A 281 -6.60 -5.78 -3.01
N ALA A 282 -6.09 -4.57 -3.28
CA ALA A 282 -6.89 -3.46 -3.78
C ALA A 282 -7.52 -3.77 -5.15
N GLN A 283 -6.76 -4.41 -6.05
CA GLN A 283 -7.26 -4.84 -7.35
C GLN A 283 -8.35 -5.91 -7.23
N ILE A 284 -8.15 -6.92 -6.37
CA ILE A 284 -9.14 -7.98 -6.11
C ILE A 284 -10.43 -7.39 -5.56
N LEU A 285 -10.36 -6.49 -4.59
CA LEU A 285 -11.54 -5.81 -4.04
C LEU A 285 -12.28 -4.99 -5.09
N LYS A 286 -11.54 -4.27 -5.94
CA LYS A 286 -12.12 -3.53 -7.06
C LYS A 286 -12.84 -4.48 -8.03
N GLN A 287 -12.22 -5.60 -8.40
CA GLN A 287 -12.84 -6.59 -9.28
C GLN A 287 -14.09 -7.21 -8.66
N HIS A 288 -14.07 -7.51 -7.36
CA HIS A 288 -15.22 -8.05 -6.64
C HIS A 288 -16.41 -7.09 -6.67
N ALA A 289 -16.20 -5.82 -6.34
CA ALA A 289 -17.26 -4.81 -6.37
C ALA A 289 -17.90 -4.65 -7.78
N HIS A 290 -17.07 -4.73 -8.84
CA HIS A 290 -17.58 -4.72 -10.22
C HIS A 290 -18.37 -6.00 -10.55
N ALA A 291 -17.90 -7.16 -10.11
CA ALA A 291 -18.58 -8.43 -10.31
C ALA A 291 -19.94 -8.47 -9.57
N GLU A 292 -20.01 -7.98 -8.33
CA GLU A 292 -21.26 -7.85 -7.57
C GLU A 292 -22.26 -6.95 -8.27
N THR A 293 -21.82 -5.78 -8.77
CA THR A 293 -22.68 -4.86 -9.52
C THR A 293 -23.21 -5.54 -10.79
N ARG A 294 -22.37 -6.30 -11.50
CA ARG A 294 -22.79 -7.07 -12.68
C ARG A 294 -23.78 -8.17 -12.32
N LEU A 295 -23.56 -8.89 -11.23
CA LEU A 295 -24.43 -9.96 -10.74
C LEU A 295 -25.79 -9.40 -10.31
N ALA A 296 -25.82 -8.28 -9.59
CA ALA A 296 -27.04 -7.57 -9.21
C ALA A 296 -27.87 -7.21 -10.46
N ARG A 297 -27.24 -6.62 -11.47
CA ARG A 297 -27.90 -6.28 -12.74
C ARG A 297 -28.44 -7.49 -13.50
N HIS A 298 -27.73 -8.63 -13.47
CA HIS A 298 -28.24 -9.87 -14.06
C HIS A 298 -29.42 -10.43 -13.27
N GLY A 299 -29.38 -10.36 -11.93
CA GLY A 299 -30.48 -10.78 -11.06
C GLY A 299 -31.77 -10.01 -11.33
N GLU A 300 -31.68 -8.68 -11.47
CA GLU A 300 -32.81 -7.82 -11.82
C GLU A 300 -33.44 -8.21 -13.17
N LEU A 301 -32.62 -8.47 -14.19
CA LEU A 301 -33.10 -8.89 -15.51
C LEU A 301 -33.78 -10.27 -15.45
N VAL A 302 -33.18 -11.24 -14.75
CA VAL A 302 -33.77 -12.58 -14.60
C VAL A 302 -35.10 -12.50 -13.85
N GLN A 303 -35.21 -11.65 -12.82
CA GLN A 303 -36.45 -11.45 -12.09
C GLN A 303 -37.54 -10.85 -13.00
N LEU A 304 -37.20 -9.80 -13.78
CA LEU A 304 -38.12 -9.23 -14.76
C LEU A 304 -38.61 -10.28 -15.77
N LEU A 305 -37.71 -11.08 -16.34
CA LEU A 305 -38.08 -12.14 -17.28
C LEU A 305 -39.02 -13.17 -16.64
N ARG A 306 -38.79 -13.51 -15.37
CA ARG A 306 -39.64 -14.45 -14.63
C ARG A 306 -41.03 -13.86 -14.38
N ASP A 307 -41.12 -12.61 -13.96
CA ASP A 307 -42.39 -11.94 -13.67
C ASP A 307 -43.23 -11.79 -14.94
N VAL A 308 -42.59 -11.43 -16.06
CA VAL A 308 -43.22 -11.33 -17.39
C VAL A 308 -43.74 -12.69 -17.86
N ALA A 309 -42.93 -13.75 -17.69
CA ALA A 309 -43.31 -15.11 -18.07
C ALA A 309 -44.46 -15.66 -17.21
N MET A 310 -44.46 -15.40 -15.90
CA MET A 310 -45.56 -15.80 -15.00
C MET A 310 -46.85 -15.08 -15.36
N ALA A 311 -46.81 -13.76 -15.52
CA ALA A 311 -47.97 -12.97 -15.92
C ALA A 311 -48.53 -13.40 -17.29
N SER A 312 -47.66 -13.73 -18.24
CA SER A 312 -48.09 -14.25 -19.54
C SER A 312 -48.78 -15.61 -19.44
N ASN A 313 -48.29 -16.50 -18.57
CA ASN A 313 -48.87 -17.84 -18.38
C ASN A 313 -50.18 -17.83 -17.58
N GLU A 314 -50.38 -16.86 -16.68
CA GLU A 314 -51.58 -16.74 -15.85
C GLU A 314 -52.71 -15.94 -16.53
N ALA A 315 -52.41 -15.19 -17.59
CA ALA A 315 -53.38 -14.37 -18.31
C ALA A 315 -54.49 -15.20 -18.98
N GLY A 316 -55.72 -14.72 -18.92
CA GLY A 316 -56.88 -15.34 -19.57
C GLY A 316 -57.01 -15.02 -21.07
N SER A 317 -56.22 -14.07 -21.58
CA SER A 317 -56.22 -13.63 -22.99
C SER A 317 -54.87 -13.03 -23.43
N VAL A 318 -54.66 -12.90 -24.75
CA VAL A 318 -53.45 -12.28 -25.32
C VAL A 318 -53.34 -10.81 -24.92
N ASP A 319 -54.43 -10.06 -24.95
CA ASP A 319 -54.44 -8.64 -24.57
C ASP A 319 -54.09 -8.45 -23.09
N GLU A 320 -54.59 -9.32 -22.21
CA GLU A 320 -54.26 -9.30 -20.78
C GLU A 320 -52.79 -9.65 -20.54
N ALA A 321 -52.24 -10.64 -21.26
CA ALA A 321 -50.82 -10.97 -21.21
C ALA A 321 -49.96 -9.79 -21.68
N MET A 322 -50.30 -9.19 -22.83
CA MET A 322 -49.56 -8.06 -23.39
C MET A 322 -49.63 -6.81 -22.49
N GLN A 323 -50.81 -6.50 -21.93
CA GLN A 323 -50.96 -5.40 -20.98
C GLN A 323 -50.07 -5.61 -19.75
N SER A 324 -50.10 -6.81 -19.16
CA SER A 324 -49.30 -7.12 -17.97
C SER A 324 -47.79 -7.07 -18.26
N CYS A 325 -47.35 -7.61 -19.40
CA CYS A 325 -45.96 -7.51 -19.86
C CYS A 325 -45.52 -6.06 -20.02
N LEU A 326 -46.34 -5.24 -20.70
CA LEU A 326 -46.07 -3.83 -20.93
C LEU A 326 -45.93 -3.06 -19.61
N GLU A 327 -46.86 -3.26 -18.67
CA GLU A 327 -46.80 -2.62 -17.35
C GLU A 327 -45.56 -3.00 -16.56
N GLN A 328 -45.20 -4.29 -16.55
CA GLN A 328 -44.01 -4.76 -15.83
C GLN A 328 -42.73 -4.22 -16.44
N VAL A 329 -42.57 -4.26 -17.76
CA VAL A 329 -41.42 -3.69 -18.44
C VAL A 329 -41.30 -2.20 -18.12
N CYS A 330 -42.38 -1.43 -18.23
CA CYS A 330 -42.33 0.00 -17.93
C CYS A 330 -42.03 0.30 -16.46
N ARG A 331 -42.64 -0.42 -15.51
CA ARG A 331 -42.37 -0.25 -14.07
C ARG A 331 -40.93 -0.60 -13.71
N SER A 332 -40.37 -1.67 -14.27
CA SER A 332 -39.02 -2.13 -13.94
C SER A 332 -37.93 -1.31 -14.65
N THR A 333 -38.19 -0.79 -15.85
CA THR A 333 -37.23 0.06 -16.59
C THR A 333 -37.35 1.54 -16.25
N GLY A 334 -38.46 1.96 -15.63
CA GLY A 334 -38.76 3.36 -15.34
C GLY A 334 -39.29 4.15 -16.56
N PHE A 335 -39.68 3.47 -17.65
CA PHE A 335 -40.31 4.16 -18.77
C PHE A 335 -41.63 4.79 -18.37
N CYS A 336 -41.78 6.08 -18.63
CA CYS A 336 -42.97 6.85 -18.24
C CYS A 336 -44.22 6.49 -19.05
N ILE A 337 -44.05 5.95 -20.26
CA ILE A 337 -45.11 5.56 -21.18
C ILE A 337 -44.75 4.23 -21.84
N GLY A 338 -45.71 3.30 -21.88
CA GLY A 338 -45.67 2.10 -22.70
C GLY A 338 -46.91 2.00 -23.55
N HIS A 339 -46.78 1.55 -24.80
CA HIS A 339 -47.90 1.33 -25.70
C HIS A 339 -47.57 0.28 -26.76
N ALA A 340 -48.56 -0.50 -27.18
CA ALA A 340 -48.45 -1.49 -28.24
C ALA A 340 -49.32 -1.11 -29.46
N TYR A 341 -48.84 -1.43 -30.66
CA TYR A 341 -49.58 -1.26 -31.91
C TYR A 341 -49.89 -2.65 -32.49
N LEU A 342 -50.90 -2.74 -33.34
CA LEU A 342 -51.17 -3.97 -34.10
C LEU A 342 -51.31 -3.62 -35.59
N PRO A 343 -50.87 -4.50 -36.52
CA PRO A 343 -51.18 -4.34 -37.94
C PRO A 343 -52.70 -4.46 -38.18
N ALA A 344 -53.28 -3.56 -38.97
CA ALA A 344 -54.70 -3.62 -39.31
C ALA A 344 -55.05 -4.88 -40.15
N PHE A 345 -55.80 -5.83 -39.57
CA PHE A 345 -56.22 -7.04 -40.28
C PHE A 345 -57.24 -6.71 -41.39
N GLY A 346 -56.82 -6.87 -42.65
CA GLY A 346 -57.68 -6.74 -43.84
C GLY A 346 -57.40 -5.54 -44.75
N LYS A 347 -56.61 -4.56 -44.29
CA LYS A 347 -56.05 -3.46 -45.11
C LYS A 347 -54.63 -3.17 -44.61
N VAL A 348 -53.64 -3.89 -45.14
CA VAL A 348 -52.23 -3.77 -44.75
C VAL A 348 -51.66 -2.44 -45.28
N VAL A 349 -52.02 -1.33 -44.64
CA VAL A 349 -51.53 0.01 -45.02
C VAL A 349 -50.88 0.69 -43.81
N ASP A 350 -51.49 0.62 -42.62
CA ASP A 350 -51.04 1.32 -41.42
C ASP A 350 -51.05 0.43 -40.14
N LEU A 351 -50.26 0.82 -39.14
CA LEU A 351 -50.37 0.33 -37.76
C LEU A 351 -51.53 1.02 -37.03
N GLU A 352 -52.32 0.25 -36.29
CA GLU A 352 -53.39 0.75 -35.43
C GLU A 352 -52.94 0.77 -33.95
N PRO A 353 -53.13 1.90 -33.25
CA PRO A 353 -52.88 1.97 -31.82
C PRO A 353 -53.91 1.12 -31.04
N THR A 354 -53.43 0.32 -30.10
CA THR A 354 -54.31 -0.53 -29.27
C THR A 354 -54.88 0.20 -28.05
N SER A 355 -55.72 -0.48 -27.27
CA SER A 355 -56.09 -0.02 -25.92
C SER A 355 -55.02 -0.31 -24.86
N LEU A 356 -53.90 -0.95 -25.21
CA LEU A 356 -52.86 -1.38 -24.28
C LEU A 356 -51.92 -0.23 -23.96
N TRP A 357 -51.94 0.25 -22.73
CA TRP A 357 -51.21 1.44 -22.31
C TRP A 357 -50.68 1.30 -20.88
N TYR A 358 -49.47 1.80 -20.67
CA TYR A 358 -48.95 2.15 -19.36
C TYR A 358 -48.64 3.65 -19.34
N LEU A 359 -49.12 4.36 -18.33
CA LEU A 359 -48.77 5.76 -18.06
C LEU A 359 -48.35 5.88 -16.59
N ALA A 360 -47.08 6.24 -16.35
CA ALA A 360 -46.58 6.46 -14.99
C ALA A 360 -47.25 7.67 -14.30
N ASP A 361 -47.61 8.68 -15.11
CA ASP A 361 -48.36 9.87 -14.70
C ASP A 361 -49.49 10.10 -15.71
N PRO A 362 -50.69 9.57 -15.44
CA PRO A 362 -51.82 9.70 -16.36
C PRO A 362 -52.21 11.15 -16.64
N GLU A 363 -52.23 12.02 -15.62
CA GLU A 363 -52.65 13.42 -15.80
C GLU A 363 -51.72 14.16 -16.77
N ARG A 364 -50.41 13.98 -16.61
CA ARG A 364 -49.41 14.62 -17.45
C ARG A 364 -49.35 14.04 -18.87
N HIS A 365 -49.47 12.72 -19.01
CA HIS A 365 -49.22 12.05 -20.30
C HIS A 365 -50.49 11.76 -21.12
N GLU A 366 -51.68 12.00 -20.57
CA GLU A 366 -52.95 11.81 -21.28
C GLU A 366 -53.03 12.57 -22.63
N PRO A 367 -52.53 13.82 -22.77
CA PRO A 367 -52.52 14.50 -24.07
C PRO A 367 -51.72 13.73 -25.13
N PHE A 368 -50.62 13.09 -24.74
CA PHE A 368 -49.80 12.28 -25.64
C PHE A 368 -50.51 10.97 -26.01
N ARG A 369 -51.23 10.36 -25.07
CA ARG A 369 -52.07 9.17 -25.33
C ARG A 369 -53.15 9.50 -26.35
N ILE A 370 -53.93 10.56 -26.13
CA ILE A 370 -55.00 11.00 -27.04
C ILE A 370 -54.46 11.27 -28.44
N ASN A 371 -53.38 12.06 -28.54
CA ASN A 371 -52.78 12.36 -29.84
C ASN A 371 -52.26 11.10 -30.55
N THR A 372 -51.69 10.15 -29.80
CA THR A 372 -51.24 8.87 -30.36
C THR A 372 -52.39 8.04 -30.91
N MET A 373 -53.54 8.01 -30.22
CA MET A 373 -54.74 7.28 -30.68
C MET A 373 -55.30 7.84 -32.00
N GLU A 374 -55.03 9.10 -32.31
CA GLU A 374 -55.43 9.77 -33.56
C GLU A 374 -54.33 9.75 -34.64
N THR A 375 -53.13 9.24 -34.32
CA THR A 375 -51.99 9.22 -35.24
C THR A 375 -51.89 7.87 -35.95
N HIS A 376 -51.89 7.90 -37.29
CA HIS A 376 -51.66 6.72 -38.12
C HIS A 376 -50.18 6.60 -38.51
N PHE A 377 -49.63 5.38 -38.41
CA PHE A 377 -48.23 5.10 -38.76
C PHE A 377 -48.16 4.13 -39.94
N ALA A 378 -47.83 4.64 -41.11
CA ALA A 378 -47.43 3.84 -42.26
C ALA A 378 -46.03 3.22 -42.04
N ARG A 379 -45.66 2.22 -42.85
CA ARG A 379 -44.30 1.66 -42.84
C ARG A 379 -43.25 2.76 -43.05
N GLY A 380 -42.20 2.72 -42.24
CA GLY A 380 -41.10 3.68 -42.25
C GLY A 380 -41.41 5.03 -41.60
N ILE A 381 -42.67 5.32 -41.27
CA ILE A 381 -43.09 6.63 -40.73
C ILE A 381 -43.23 6.57 -39.21
N GLY A 382 -42.64 7.53 -38.50
CA GLY A 382 -42.65 7.50 -37.03
C GLY A 382 -41.73 6.43 -36.46
N LEU A 383 -41.63 6.41 -35.13
CA LEU A 383 -40.92 5.33 -34.44
C LEU A 383 -41.59 3.95 -34.64
N PRO A 384 -42.92 3.80 -34.51
CA PRO A 384 -43.58 2.50 -34.72
C PRO A 384 -43.47 2.01 -36.17
N GLY A 385 -43.64 2.90 -37.15
CA GLY A 385 -43.55 2.53 -38.57
C GLY A 385 -42.14 2.11 -39.00
N ARG A 386 -41.08 2.70 -38.43
CA ARG A 386 -39.69 2.29 -38.65
C ARG A 386 -39.43 0.86 -38.16
N VAL A 387 -39.92 0.52 -36.97
CA VAL A 387 -39.81 -0.84 -36.42
C VAL A 387 -40.62 -1.82 -37.27
N TRP A 388 -41.80 -1.42 -37.74
CA TRP A 388 -42.64 -2.25 -38.59
C TRP A 388 -42.03 -2.53 -39.97
N GLU A 389 -41.34 -1.56 -40.56
CA GLU A 389 -40.65 -1.73 -41.83
C GLU A 389 -39.37 -2.58 -41.70
N SER A 390 -38.56 -2.30 -40.70
CA SER A 390 -37.25 -2.95 -40.52
C SER A 390 -37.35 -4.33 -39.87
N GLY A 391 -38.38 -4.59 -39.07
CA GLY A 391 -38.44 -5.76 -38.19
C GLY A 391 -37.31 -5.75 -37.14
N GLN A 392 -36.73 -4.60 -36.84
CA GLN A 392 -35.65 -4.42 -35.87
C GLN A 392 -36.03 -3.34 -34.83
N PRO A 393 -35.44 -3.37 -33.62
CA PRO A 393 -35.60 -2.30 -32.65
C PRO A 393 -35.10 -0.95 -33.19
N ALA A 394 -35.77 0.13 -32.81
CA ALA A 394 -35.37 1.50 -33.14
C ALA A 394 -35.49 2.40 -31.91
N TRP A 395 -34.64 3.43 -31.85
CA TRP A 395 -34.66 4.44 -30.80
C TRP A 395 -34.52 5.85 -31.37
N ILE A 396 -35.02 6.81 -30.61
CA ILE A 396 -34.85 8.24 -30.82
C ILE A 396 -34.24 8.80 -29.54
N GLU A 397 -33.03 9.33 -29.61
CA GLU A 397 -32.35 9.94 -28.45
C GLU A 397 -32.96 11.29 -28.07
N ASP A 398 -33.42 12.04 -29.08
CA ASP A 398 -34.09 13.33 -28.89
C ASP A 398 -35.25 13.49 -29.90
N VAL A 399 -36.48 13.41 -29.40
CA VAL A 399 -37.71 13.53 -30.21
C VAL A 399 -37.91 14.91 -30.83
N ARG A 400 -37.17 15.93 -30.39
CA ARG A 400 -37.30 17.30 -30.90
C ARG A 400 -36.58 17.51 -32.24
N VAL A 401 -35.59 16.67 -32.52
CA VAL A 401 -34.74 16.79 -33.72
C VAL A 401 -35.01 15.69 -34.75
N ASP A 402 -35.80 14.67 -34.40
CA ASP A 402 -36.20 13.62 -35.33
C ASP A 402 -37.36 14.11 -36.22
N GLU A 403 -37.03 14.47 -37.47
CA GLU A 403 -38.00 14.95 -38.47
C GLU A 403 -39.07 13.90 -38.83
N ASN A 404 -38.82 12.62 -38.58
CA ASN A 404 -39.75 11.53 -38.81
C ASN A 404 -40.60 11.23 -37.55
N PHE A 405 -40.47 11.99 -36.47
CA PHE A 405 -41.28 11.81 -35.27
C PHE A 405 -42.54 12.71 -35.30
N LEU A 406 -43.63 12.15 -35.86
CA LEU A 406 -44.90 12.85 -36.09
C LEU A 406 -45.51 13.54 -34.85
N ARG A 407 -45.16 13.09 -33.65
CA ARG A 407 -45.76 13.53 -32.37
C ARG A 407 -44.84 14.47 -31.58
N ALA A 408 -43.80 15.03 -32.21
CA ALA A 408 -42.81 15.88 -31.52
C ALA A 408 -43.43 17.03 -30.70
N PRO A 409 -44.43 17.80 -31.20
CA PRO A 409 -44.97 18.94 -30.45
C PRO A 409 -45.66 18.52 -29.15
N VAL A 410 -46.48 17.44 -29.19
CA VAL A 410 -47.17 16.95 -28.01
C VAL A 410 -46.20 16.24 -27.05
N ALA A 411 -45.24 15.49 -27.58
CA ALA A 411 -44.21 14.83 -26.77
C ALA A 411 -43.41 15.84 -25.95
N GLN A 412 -43.00 16.94 -26.59
CA GLN A 412 -42.28 18.01 -25.92
C GLN A 412 -43.15 18.70 -24.86
N ALA A 413 -44.43 18.94 -25.14
CA ALA A 413 -45.34 19.58 -24.19
C ALA A 413 -45.55 18.76 -22.90
N VAL A 414 -45.53 17.42 -23.00
CA VAL A 414 -45.63 16.52 -21.84
C VAL A 414 -44.25 16.11 -21.28
N GLY A 415 -43.15 16.56 -21.90
CA GLY A 415 -41.78 16.30 -21.47
C GLY A 415 -41.24 14.90 -21.77
N ILE A 416 -41.74 14.26 -22.83
CA ILE A 416 -41.12 13.08 -23.42
C ILE A 416 -39.92 13.55 -24.25
N ALA A 417 -38.73 13.04 -23.93
CA ALA A 417 -37.48 13.44 -24.58
C ALA A 417 -36.96 12.42 -25.59
N ALA A 418 -37.19 11.12 -25.34
CA ALA A 418 -36.66 10.02 -26.12
C ALA A 418 -37.73 8.94 -26.33
N GLY A 419 -37.51 8.02 -27.26
CA GLY A 419 -38.40 6.90 -27.50
C GLY A 419 -37.64 5.64 -27.89
N TYR A 420 -38.14 4.48 -27.48
CA TYR A 420 -37.64 3.16 -27.88
C TYR A 420 -38.82 2.28 -28.28
N ALA A 421 -38.67 1.54 -29.38
CA ALA A 421 -39.67 0.58 -29.83
C ALA A 421 -38.96 -0.66 -30.37
N PHE A 422 -39.60 -1.81 -30.21
CA PHE A 422 -39.10 -3.10 -30.68
C PHE A 422 -40.28 -3.94 -31.19
N PRO A 423 -40.05 -4.81 -32.20
CA PRO A 423 -41.12 -5.59 -32.79
C PRO A 423 -41.42 -6.82 -31.93
N VAL A 424 -42.69 -7.18 -31.83
CA VAL A 424 -43.10 -8.53 -31.45
C VAL A 424 -43.24 -9.35 -32.72
N LEU A 425 -42.51 -10.46 -32.81
CA LEU A 425 -42.43 -11.27 -34.02
C LEU A 425 -43.16 -12.60 -33.84
N GLU A 426 -43.95 -12.97 -34.83
CA GLU A 426 -44.40 -14.35 -35.04
C GLU A 426 -43.67 -14.89 -36.29
N ARG A 427 -42.72 -15.81 -36.08
CA ARG A 427 -41.74 -16.24 -37.09
C ARG A 427 -40.96 -15.03 -37.62
N ASP A 428 -41.20 -14.62 -38.86
CA ASP A 428 -40.51 -13.50 -39.53
C ASP A 428 -41.45 -12.30 -39.80
N GLN A 429 -42.64 -12.29 -39.17
CA GLN A 429 -43.62 -11.21 -39.34
C GLN A 429 -43.80 -10.43 -38.04
N VAL A 430 -43.76 -9.10 -38.15
CA VAL A 430 -44.11 -8.18 -37.06
C VAL A 430 -45.61 -8.27 -36.82
N VAL A 431 -45.99 -8.72 -35.62
CA VAL A 431 -47.38 -8.90 -35.19
C VAL A 431 -47.82 -7.86 -34.16
N ALA A 432 -46.89 -7.19 -33.46
CA ALA A 432 -47.15 -6.04 -32.60
C ALA A 432 -45.95 -5.09 -32.49
#